data_AF-A0A4Q5Z2R7-F1
#
_entry.id   AF-A0A4Q5Z2R7-F1
#
_cell.length_a   1.000
_cell.length_b   1.000
_cell.length_c   1.000
_cell.angle_alpha   90.00
_cell.angle_beta   90.00
_cell.angle_gamma   90.00
#
_symmetry.space_group_name_H-M   'P 1'
#
loop_
_entity.id
_entity.type
_entity.pdbx_description
1 polymer ?
#
loop_
_entity_poly.entity_id
_entity_poly.type
_entity_poly.pdbx_seq_one_letter_code
_entity_poly.pdbx_strand_id
1 'polypeptide(L)'
;MIRKIFTAALFAASLFAFSCNSKDEKPKEKAESSTTSNETVKTEEGTVATPSGDIREAANGYCECFNQNFKTVDPKIQNIFIRAAESKEPLMVLQQEMLSITDPKEQERLGEEMQKLSGSKEMEACARNLQQKYKINENDKATQQQIASALESNGDCKLVAALMRIGLKQAEMAPNYPPRQ
;
A
#
# COMPACT_ATOMS: atom_id res chain seq x y z
N MET A 1 -40.68 29.81 24.44
CA MET A 1 -39.27 29.86 24.87
C MET A 1 -38.90 28.55 25.54
N ILE A 2 -38.21 27.66 24.83
CA ILE A 2 -37.57 26.47 25.42
C ILE A 2 -36.21 26.31 24.73
N ARG A 3 -35.16 26.36 25.55
CA ARG A 3 -33.74 26.18 25.22
C ARG A 3 -33.48 24.73 24.83
N LYS A 4 -32.65 24.48 23.82
CA LYS A 4 -31.78 23.29 23.78
C LYS A 4 -30.39 23.69 23.30
N ILE A 5 -29.47 23.56 24.25
CA ILE A 5 -28.04 23.77 24.19
C ILE A 5 -27.45 22.59 23.41
N PHE A 6 -26.68 22.86 22.36
CA PHE A 6 -25.89 21.84 21.67
C PHE A 6 -24.66 21.52 22.52
N THR A 7 -24.72 20.40 23.23
CA THR A 7 -23.58 19.83 23.95
C THR A 7 -22.70 19.10 22.94
N ALA A 8 -21.54 19.68 22.65
CA ALA A 8 -20.46 19.00 21.95
C ALA A 8 -19.99 17.80 22.80
N ALA A 9 -20.19 16.59 22.30
CA ALA A 9 -19.58 15.40 22.87
C ALA A 9 -18.18 15.23 22.25
N LEU A 10 -17.19 15.71 22.98
CA LEU A 10 -15.78 15.39 22.82
C LEU A 10 -15.59 13.87 22.91
N PHE A 11 -15.08 13.26 21.85
CA PHE A 11 -14.48 11.93 21.92
C PHE A 11 -13.15 12.04 22.68
N ALA A 12 -13.21 11.75 23.98
CA ALA A 12 -12.04 11.53 24.80
C ALA A 12 -11.39 10.21 24.37
N ALA A 13 -10.21 10.33 23.76
CA ALA A 13 -9.29 9.23 23.56
C ALA A 13 -8.81 8.71 24.92
N SER A 14 -9.28 7.54 25.34
CA SER A 14 -8.67 6.78 26.44
C SER A 14 -7.54 5.92 25.88
N LEU A 15 -6.35 6.53 25.79
CA LEU A 15 -5.07 5.85 25.76
C LEU A 15 -4.67 5.45 27.19
N PHE A 16 -3.92 4.35 27.29
CA PHE A 16 -3.16 3.83 28.44
C PHE A 16 -3.89 2.98 29.49
N ALA A 17 -3.83 1.67 29.27
CA ALA A 17 -3.46 0.71 30.32
C ALA A 17 -2.61 -0.43 29.71
N PHE A 18 -1.37 -0.11 29.34
CA PHE A 18 -0.29 -1.11 29.35
C PHE A 18 -0.06 -1.48 30.82
N SER A 19 -0.64 -2.60 31.25
CA SER A 19 -0.21 -3.24 32.49
C SER A 19 1.00 -4.09 32.16
N CYS A 20 2.18 -3.51 32.40
CA CYS A 20 3.39 -4.27 32.66
C CYS A 20 3.11 -5.21 33.82
N ASN A 21 3.31 -6.52 33.63
CA ASN A 21 3.60 -7.39 34.76
C ASN A 21 4.82 -8.25 34.41
N SER A 22 5.97 -7.78 34.89
CA SER A 22 7.22 -8.51 34.94
C SER A 22 7.09 -9.68 35.91
N LYS A 23 7.49 -10.87 35.47
CA LYS A 23 8.00 -11.90 36.38
C LYS A 23 9.30 -12.46 35.80
N ASP A 24 10.39 -12.10 36.48
CA ASP A 24 11.69 -12.73 36.45
C ASP A 24 11.61 -14.24 36.68
N GLU A 25 12.40 -15.02 35.93
CA GLU A 25 13.27 -16.09 36.46
C GLU A 25 14.35 -16.51 35.43
N LYS A 26 15.54 -15.90 35.57
CA LYS A 26 16.95 -16.38 35.51
C LYS A 26 17.46 -17.54 34.58
N PRO A 27 18.78 -17.58 34.32
CA PRO A 27 19.41 -17.93 33.05
C PRO A 27 20.08 -19.32 33.02
N LYS A 28 20.42 -19.79 31.81
CA LYS A 28 21.55 -20.71 31.61
C LYS A 28 22.41 -20.30 30.43
N GLU A 29 23.59 -19.83 30.79
CA GLU A 29 24.78 -19.71 29.97
C GLU A 29 25.35 -21.11 29.68
N LYS A 30 25.70 -21.36 28.41
CA LYS A 30 26.91 -22.13 28.07
C LYS A 30 27.42 -21.62 26.74
N ALA A 31 28.53 -20.88 26.82
CA ALA A 31 29.37 -20.55 25.70
C ALA A 31 30.08 -21.81 25.19
N GLU A 32 30.22 -21.92 23.88
CA GLU A 32 31.49 -22.36 23.29
C GLU A 32 31.71 -21.68 21.94
N SER A 33 32.94 -21.20 21.81
CA SER A 33 33.49 -20.29 20.81
C SER A 33 34.03 -21.07 19.61
N SER A 34 33.95 -20.49 18.40
CA SER A 34 35.06 -20.54 17.44
C SER A 34 34.86 -19.53 16.30
N THR A 35 35.54 -18.39 16.44
CA THR A 35 36.53 -17.86 15.49
C THR A 35 36.19 -17.77 13.99
N THR A 36 35.93 -16.52 13.57
CA THR A 36 36.45 -15.81 12.39
C THR A 36 35.99 -16.22 10.99
N SER A 37 35.24 -15.32 10.34
CA SER A 37 35.69 -14.65 9.11
C SER A 37 34.96 -13.32 8.95
N ASN A 38 35.74 -12.24 8.92
CA ASN A 38 35.30 -10.93 8.46
C ASN A 38 34.91 -11.05 6.99
N GLU A 39 33.63 -10.88 6.69
CA GLU A 39 33.23 -10.45 5.36
C GLU A 39 32.35 -9.21 5.50
N THR A 40 32.93 -8.08 5.10
CA THR A 40 32.24 -6.84 4.85
C THR A 40 31.23 -7.08 3.73
N VAL A 41 30.00 -7.46 4.10
CA VAL A 41 28.90 -7.47 3.14
C VAL A 41 28.52 -6.02 2.89
N LYS A 42 29.05 -5.52 1.77
CA LYS A 42 28.54 -4.34 1.07
C LYS A 42 27.01 -4.38 1.09
N THR A 43 26.43 -3.32 1.60
CA THR A 43 25.06 -2.92 1.30
C THR A 43 24.95 -2.74 -0.22
N GLU A 44 24.54 -3.78 -0.93
CA GLU A 44 24.06 -3.65 -2.30
C GLU A 44 22.67 -2.99 -2.22
N GLU A 45 22.61 -1.73 -2.64
CA GLU A 45 21.37 -1.14 -3.12
C GLU A 45 20.75 -2.11 -4.13
N GLY A 46 19.62 -2.70 -3.74
CA GLY A 46 18.97 -3.80 -4.44
C GLY A 46 18.70 -3.44 -5.90
N THR A 47 19.49 -4.03 -6.78
CA THR A 47 19.19 -4.05 -8.21
C THR A 47 17.93 -4.90 -8.37
N VAL A 48 16.79 -4.27 -8.64
CA VAL A 48 15.54 -4.99 -8.90
C VAL A 48 15.79 -5.91 -10.10
N ALA A 49 15.78 -7.22 -9.84
CA ALA A 49 16.02 -8.22 -10.87
C ALA A 49 15.04 -8.04 -12.03
N THR A 50 15.50 -8.26 -13.26
CA THR A 50 14.65 -8.16 -14.45
C THR A 50 13.46 -9.12 -14.32
N PRO A 51 12.22 -8.65 -14.49
CA PRO A 51 11.03 -9.49 -14.35
C PRO A 51 11.06 -10.69 -15.31
N SER A 52 10.68 -11.88 -14.83
CA SER A 52 10.52 -13.07 -15.67
C SER A 52 9.37 -12.91 -16.66
N GLY A 53 9.27 -13.83 -17.64
CA GLY A 53 8.18 -13.84 -18.63
C GLY A 53 6.79 -13.83 -17.98
N ASP A 54 6.59 -14.71 -16.99
CA ASP A 54 5.32 -14.81 -16.25
C ASP A 54 4.99 -13.52 -15.49
N ILE A 55 5.99 -12.83 -14.93
CA ILE A 55 5.78 -11.55 -14.24
C ILE A 55 5.37 -10.44 -15.22
N ARG A 56 5.96 -10.39 -16.41
CA ARG A 56 5.58 -9.42 -17.44
C ARG A 56 4.16 -9.67 -17.94
N GLU A 57 3.78 -10.92 -18.15
CA GLU A 57 2.40 -11.27 -18.53
C GLU A 57 1.40 -10.93 -17.43
N ALA A 58 1.73 -11.21 -16.18
CA ALA A 58 0.91 -10.80 -15.04
C ALA A 58 0.75 -9.28 -14.98
N ALA A 59 1.83 -8.52 -15.14
CA ALA A 59 1.80 -7.06 -15.18
C ALA A 59 0.89 -6.54 -16.32
N ASN A 60 1.02 -7.09 -17.52
CA ASN A 60 0.13 -6.74 -18.62
C ASN A 60 -1.34 -7.07 -18.31
N GLY A 61 -1.60 -8.23 -17.70
CA GLY A 61 -2.94 -8.61 -17.26
C GLY A 61 -3.52 -7.62 -16.23
N TYR A 62 -2.73 -7.20 -15.25
CA TYR A 62 -3.15 -6.17 -14.28
C TYR A 62 -3.45 -4.85 -14.98
N CYS A 63 -2.61 -4.45 -15.92
CA CYS A 63 -2.78 -3.21 -16.66
C CYS A 63 -4.05 -3.21 -17.52
N GLU A 64 -4.27 -4.26 -18.32
CA GLU A 64 -5.48 -4.41 -19.14
C GLU A 64 -6.74 -4.42 -18.28
N CYS A 65 -6.71 -5.17 -17.20
CA CYS A 65 -7.79 -5.25 -16.25
C CYS A 65 -8.18 -3.86 -15.70
N PHE A 66 -7.20 -3.12 -15.18
CA PHE A 66 -7.45 -1.80 -14.63
C PHE A 66 -7.87 -0.81 -15.70
N ASN A 67 -7.18 -0.79 -16.84
CA ASN A 67 -7.47 0.15 -17.91
C ASN A 67 -8.85 -0.08 -18.51
N GLN A 68 -9.39 -1.31 -18.54
CA GLN A 68 -10.77 -1.53 -18.97
C GLN A 68 -11.79 -0.93 -17.99
N ASN A 69 -11.55 -1.06 -16.68
CA ASN A 69 -12.49 -0.63 -15.65
C ASN A 69 -12.39 0.86 -15.32
N PHE A 70 -11.29 1.54 -15.70
CA PHE A 70 -10.96 2.88 -15.22
C PHE A 70 -10.55 3.88 -16.31
N LYS A 71 -10.94 3.65 -17.58
CA LYS A 71 -10.72 4.62 -18.69
C LYS A 71 -11.25 6.03 -18.39
N THR A 72 -12.20 6.12 -17.48
CA THR A 72 -12.94 7.34 -17.14
C THR A 72 -12.50 7.98 -15.84
N VAL A 73 -11.47 7.46 -15.16
CA VAL A 73 -10.98 8.08 -13.92
C VAL A 73 -10.45 9.47 -14.23
N ASP A 74 -10.88 10.46 -13.45
CA ASP A 74 -10.45 11.84 -13.66
C ASP A 74 -8.91 11.96 -13.62
N PRO A 75 -8.28 12.61 -14.63
CA PRO A 75 -6.83 12.80 -14.68
C PRO A 75 -6.23 13.41 -13.40
N LYS A 76 -6.96 14.26 -12.68
CA LYS A 76 -6.52 14.80 -11.38
C LYS A 76 -6.35 13.70 -10.35
N ILE A 77 -7.28 12.75 -10.27
CA ILE A 77 -7.17 11.60 -9.36
C ILE A 77 -5.98 10.73 -9.76
N GLN A 78 -5.81 10.46 -11.05
CA GLN A 78 -4.67 9.68 -11.53
C GLN A 78 -3.35 10.32 -11.10
N ASN A 79 -3.22 11.64 -11.27
CA ASN A 79 -2.04 12.40 -10.87
C ASN A 79 -1.81 12.41 -9.35
N ILE A 80 -2.87 12.50 -8.54
CA ILE A 80 -2.78 12.40 -7.08
C ILE A 80 -2.17 11.05 -6.67
N PHE A 81 -2.65 9.95 -7.25
CA PHE A 81 -2.09 8.62 -6.96
C PHE A 81 -0.66 8.45 -7.43
N ILE A 82 -0.32 8.94 -8.64
CA ILE A 82 1.05 8.87 -9.16
C ILE A 82 2.02 9.65 -8.24
N ARG A 83 1.68 10.89 -7.86
CA ARG A 83 2.51 11.67 -6.92
C ARG A 83 2.64 10.99 -5.55
N ALA A 84 1.55 10.45 -5.03
CA ALA A 84 1.59 9.72 -3.76
C ALA A 84 2.50 8.49 -3.84
N ALA A 85 2.48 7.75 -4.96
CA ALA A 85 3.31 6.57 -5.16
C ALA A 85 4.81 6.88 -5.19
N GLU A 86 5.21 8.09 -5.57
CA GLU A 86 6.61 8.54 -5.55
C GLU A 86 7.08 8.95 -4.15
N SER A 87 6.16 9.34 -3.27
CA SER A 87 6.47 9.78 -1.90
C SER A 87 6.89 8.65 -0.97
N LYS A 88 7.71 8.98 0.03
CA LYS A 88 7.98 8.07 1.16
C LYS A 88 6.74 7.81 2.00
N GLU A 89 5.82 8.76 2.07
CA GLU A 89 4.60 8.70 2.89
C GLU A 89 3.35 8.87 2.00
N PRO A 90 2.96 7.81 1.27
CA PRO A 90 1.92 7.91 0.24
C PRO A 90 0.56 8.34 0.82
N LEU A 91 0.19 7.81 1.98
CA LEU A 91 -1.09 8.14 2.62
C LEU A 91 -1.18 9.61 3.02
N MET A 92 -0.08 10.18 3.53
CA MET A 92 -0.04 11.60 3.89
C MET A 92 -0.18 12.49 2.65
N VAL A 93 0.50 12.14 1.55
CA VAL A 93 0.38 12.88 0.28
C VAL A 93 -1.04 12.80 -0.28
N LEU A 94 -1.66 11.61 -0.30
CA LEU A 94 -3.05 11.47 -0.71
C LEU A 94 -3.99 12.36 0.11
N GLN A 95 -3.83 12.35 1.44
CA GLN A 95 -4.65 13.18 2.34
C GLN A 95 -4.42 14.67 2.09
N GLN A 96 -3.16 15.10 1.96
CA GLN A 96 -2.80 16.50 1.74
C GLN A 96 -3.35 17.01 0.41
N GLU A 97 -3.23 16.24 -0.66
CA GLU A 97 -3.79 16.58 -1.98
C GLU A 97 -5.31 16.76 -1.89
N MET A 98 -6.01 15.85 -1.21
CA MET A 98 -7.45 15.94 -1.02
C MET A 98 -7.90 17.14 -0.17
N LEU A 99 -7.10 17.53 0.83
CA LEU A 99 -7.37 18.71 1.66
C LEU A 99 -6.99 20.02 0.96
N SER A 100 -6.09 19.98 -0.02
CA SER A 100 -5.66 21.15 -0.77
C SER A 100 -6.70 21.63 -1.80
N ILE A 101 -7.70 20.80 -2.11
CA ILE A 101 -8.81 21.14 -3.00
C ILE A 101 -9.72 22.13 -2.26
N THR A 102 -9.68 23.39 -2.68
CA THR A 102 -10.43 24.48 -2.03
C THR A 102 -11.89 24.55 -2.45
N ASP A 103 -12.25 24.01 -3.63
CA ASP A 103 -13.65 23.96 -4.09
C ASP A 103 -14.35 22.73 -3.48
N PRO A 104 -15.36 22.93 -2.60
CA PRO A 104 -16.05 21.82 -1.95
C PRO A 104 -16.73 20.87 -2.93
N LYS A 105 -17.26 21.36 -4.05
CA LYS A 105 -17.91 20.50 -5.06
C LYS A 105 -16.90 19.63 -5.79
N GLU A 106 -15.72 20.19 -6.07
CA GLU A 106 -14.64 19.42 -6.66
C GLU A 106 -14.11 18.37 -5.67
N GLN A 107 -13.95 18.74 -4.40
CA GLN A 107 -13.52 17.82 -3.36
C GLN A 107 -14.49 16.64 -3.19
N GLU A 108 -15.79 16.92 -3.16
CA GLU A 108 -16.85 15.90 -3.10
C GLU A 108 -16.80 14.97 -4.32
N ARG A 109 -16.76 15.51 -5.53
CA ARG A 109 -16.68 14.73 -6.77
C ARG A 109 -15.45 13.81 -6.81
N LEU A 110 -14.27 14.35 -6.47
CA LEU A 110 -13.04 13.57 -6.45
C LEU A 110 -13.09 12.48 -5.36
N GLY A 111 -13.68 12.79 -4.21
CA GLY A 111 -13.92 11.82 -3.14
C GLY A 111 -14.83 10.65 -3.57
N GLU A 112 -15.92 10.93 -4.28
CA GLU A 112 -16.81 9.89 -4.82
C GLU A 112 -16.11 8.97 -5.83
N GLU A 113 -15.31 9.55 -6.72
CA GLU A 113 -14.55 8.76 -7.69
C GLU A 113 -13.48 7.88 -7.02
N MET A 114 -12.80 8.40 -5.99
CA MET A 114 -11.87 7.59 -5.19
C MET A 114 -12.60 6.43 -4.47
N GLN A 115 -13.80 6.66 -3.95
CA GLN A 115 -14.59 5.60 -3.34
C GLN A 115 -14.97 4.52 -4.36
N LYS A 116 -15.41 4.90 -5.56
CA LYS A 116 -15.71 3.97 -6.66
C LYS A 116 -14.50 3.12 -7.05
N LEU A 117 -13.31 3.73 -7.11
CA LEU A 117 -12.05 3.04 -7.37
C LEU A 117 -11.74 2.00 -6.26
N SER A 118 -11.89 2.39 -4.98
CA SER A 118 -11.59 1.53 -3.84
C SER A 118 -12.59 0.38 -3.63
N GLY A 119 -13.85 0.55 -4.07
CA GLY A 119 -14.95 -0.39 -3.83
C GLY A 119 -15.31 -1.27 -5.02
N SER A 120 -14.55 -1.23 -6.12
CA SER A 120 -14.88 -2.01 -7.32
C SER A 120 -14.68 -3.51 -7.11
N LYS A 121 -15.77 -4.26 -7.05
CA LYS A 121 -15.76 -5.74 -6.99
C LYS A 121 -15.17 -6.37 -8.24
N GLU A 122 -15.33 -5.72 -9.39
CA GLU A 122 -14.81 -6.19 -10.68
C GLU A 122 -13.29 -6.16 -10.68
N MET A 123 -12.70 -5.08 -10.16
CA MET A 123 -11.26 -4.93 -9.98
C MET A 123 -10.70 -5.99 -9.02
N GLU A 124 -11.37 -6.20 -7.89
CA GLU A 124 -10.97 -7.20 -6.90
C GLU A 124 -11.01 -8.62 -7.51
N ALA A 125 -12.11 -8.97 -8.19
CA ALA A 125 -12.26 -10.28 -8.84
C ALA A 125 -11.19 -10.49 -9.91
N CYS A 126 -10.92 -9.46 -10.72
CA CYS A 126 -9.92 -9.53 -11.76
C CYS A 126 -8.50 -9.68 -11.19
N ALA A 127 -8.15 -8.91 -10.14
CA ALA A 127 -6.88 -9.05 -9.45
C ALA A 127 -6.71 -10.47 -8.87
N ARG A 128 -7.75 -11.03 -8.23
CA ARG A 128 -7.74 -12.41 -7.70
C ARG A 128 -7.56 -13.44 -8.83
N ASN A 129 -8.21 -13.26 -9.97
CA ASN A 129 -8.06 -14.16 -11.12
C ASN A 129 -6.62 -14.16 -11.66
N LEU A 130 -5.99 -12.99 -11.76
CA LEU A 130 -4.59 -12.88 -12.17
C LEU A 130 -3.65 -13.53 -11.15
N GLN A 131 -3.89 -13.30 -9.86
CA GLN A 131 -3.13 -13.95 -8.79
C GLN A 131 -3.20 -15.48 -8.90
N GLN A 132 -4.39 -16.03 -9.12
CA GLN A 132 -4.57 -17.48 -9.28
C GLN A 132 -3.92 -17.99 -10.57
N LYS A 133 -4.13 -17.31 -11.70
CA LYS A 133 -3.62 -17.72 -13.02
C LYS A 133 -2.10 -17.79 -13.04
N TYR A 134 -1.44 -16.78 -12.45
CA TYR A 134 0.02 -16.66 -12.44
C TYR A 134 0.66 -17.12 -11.11
N LYS A 135 -0.14 -17.68 -10.19
CA LYS A 135 0.30 -18.17 -8.86
C LYS A 135 1.03 -17.11 -8.04
N ILE A 136 0.58 -15.86 -8.12
CA ILE A 136 1.17 -14.74 -7.39
C ILE A 136 0.72 -14.81 -5.94
N ASN A 137 1.69 -14.88 -5.03
CA ASN A 137 1.44 -14.74 -3.60
C ASN A 137 1.35 -13.24 -3.24
N GLU A 138 0.22 -12.81 -2.70
CA GLU A 138 0.01 -11.41 -2.30
C GLU A 138 0.91 -10.96 -1.14
N ASN A 139 1.49 -11.90 -0.40
CA ASN A 139 2.42 -11.61 0.69
C ASN A 139 3.89 -11.64 0.22
N ASP A 140 4.16 -12.07 -1.02
CA ASP A 140 5.50 -12.04 -1.58
C ASP A 140 5.81 -10.64 -2.14
N LYS A 141 6.43 -9.84 -1.27
CA LYS A 141 6.85 -8.47 -1.58
C LYS A 141 7.79 -8.40 -2.77
N ALA A 142 8.69 -9.38 -2.96
CA ALA A 142 9.65 -9.35 -4.06
C ALA A 142 8.94 -9.54 -5.40
N THR A 143 8.03 -10.51 -5.49
CA THR A 143 7.18 -10.71 -6.67
C THR A 143 6.35 -9.46 -6.97
N GLN A 144 5.71 -8.86 -5.95
CA GLN A 144 4.93 -7.63 -6.15
C GLN A 144 5.79 -6.44 -6.60
N GLN A 145 7.01 -6.29 -6.09
CA GLN A 145 7.94 -5.25 -6.56
C GLN A 145 8.35 -5.47 -8.02
N GLN A 146 8.54 -6.72 -8.45
CA GLN A 146 8.84 -7.03 -9.86
C GLN A 146 7.65 -6.74 -10.77
N ILE A 147 6.42 -7.05 -10.35
CA ILE A 147 5.20 -6.71 -11.11
C ILE A 147 5.06 -5.18 -11.22
N ALA A 148 5.23 -4.44 -10.11
CA ALA A 148 5.18 -2.98 -10.12
C ALA A 148 6.22 -2.38 -11.10
N SER A 149 7.45 -2.90 -11.08
CA SER A 149 8.52 -2.44 -11.97
C SER A 149 8.24 -2.77 -13.46
N ALA A 150 7.62 -3.92 -13.72
CA ALA A 150 7.16 -4.27 -15.07
C ALA A 150 6.04 -3.34 -15.55
N LEU A 151 5.09 -2.97 -14.68
CA LEU A 151 4.04 -1.99 -14.97
C LEU A 151 4.61 -0.60 -15.26
N GLU A 152 5.60 -0.14 -14.49
CA GLU A 152 6.24 1.18 -14.68
C GLU A 152 6.93 1.32 -16.03
N SER A 153 7.43 0.21 -16.57
CA SER A 153 8.05 0.15 -17.89
C SER A 153 7.04 0.30 -19.03
N ASN A 154 5.74 0.25 -18.73
CA ASN A 154 4.65 0.47 -19.68
C ASN A 154 3.89 1.77 -19.35
N GLY A 155 4.01 2.78 -20.21
CA GLY A 155 3.44 4.11 -20.01
C GLY A 155 1.92 4.13 -19.80
N ASP A 156 1.20 3.17 -20.37
CA ASP A 156 -0.25 3.04 -20.25
C ASP A 156 -0.69 2.49 -18.89
N CYS A 157 0.26 2.00 -18.08
CA CYS A 157 -0.01 1.31 -16.81
C CYS A 157 0.42 2.13 -15.59
N LYS A 158 0.77 3.41 -15.77
CA LYS A 158 1.31 4.28 -14.71
C LYS A 158 0.43 4.35 -13.47
N LEU A 159 -0.89 4.45 -13.64
CA LEU A 159 -1.81 4.48 -12.51
C LEU A 159 -1.81 3.15 -11.74
N VAL A 160 -1.78 2.03 -12.45
CA VAL A 160 -1.77 0.69 -11.85
C VAL A 160 -0.47 0.44 -11.09
N ALA A 161 0.66 0.83 -11.70
CA ALA A 161 1.96 0.83 -11.05
C ALA A 161 1.93 1.67 -9.76
N ALA A 162 1.39 2.88 -9.82
CA ALA A 162 1.28 3.78 -8.68
C ALA A 162 0.45 3.16 -7.53
N LEU A 163 -0.71 2.59 -7.84
CA LEU A 163 -1.56 1.93 -6.85
C LEU A 163 -0.85 0.73 -6.19
N MET A 164 -0.14 -0.08 -6.97
CA MET A 164 0.62 -1.22 -6.45
C MET A 164 1.78 -0.75 -5.54
N ARG A 165 2.51 0.30 -5.92
CA ARG A 165 3.56 0.92 -5.10
C ARG A 165 3.02 1.46 -3.78
N ILE A 166 1.86 2.10 -3.80
CA ILE A 166 1.21 2.59 -2.58
C ILE A 166 0.88 1.42 -1.65
N GLY A 167 0.30 0.34 -2.18
CA GLY A 167 -0.01 -0.86 -1.40
C GLY A 167 1.24 -1.50 -0.77
N LEU A 168 2.32 -1.62 -1.53
CA LEU A 168 3.61 -2.13 -1.04
C LEU A 168 4.16 -1.28 0.12
N LYS A 169 4.18 0.04 -0.04
CA LYS A 169 4.64 0.97 1.00
C LYS A 169 3.77 0.92 2.26
N GLN A 170 2.45 0.80 2.10
CA GLN A 170 1.55 0.61 3.24
C GLN A 170 1.85 -0.68 4.00
N ALA A 171 2.10 -1.79 3.30
CA ALA A 171 2.47 -3.08 3.89
C ALA A 171 3.86 -3.07 4.56
N GLU A 172 4.73 -2.11 4.24
CA GLU A 172 5.99 -1.88 4.93
C GLU A 172 5.81 -1.06 6.22
N MET A 173 4.89 -0.11 6.21
CA MET A 173 4.58 0.75 7.36
C MET A 173 3.71 0.07 8.43
N ALA A 174 2.95 -0.97 8.07
CA ALA A 174 2.04 -1.68 8.96
C ALA A 174 2.44 -3.17 9.13
N PRO A 175 3.61 -3.50 9.73
CA PRO A 175 4.12 -4.87 9.78
C PRO A 175 3.27 -5.88 10.59
N ASN A 176 2.19 -5.44 11.25
CA ASN A 176 1.32 -6.27 12.10
C ASN A 176 -0.17 -6.29 11.67
N TYR A 177 -0.53 -5.85 10.47
CA TYR A 177 -1.92 -5.99 10.01
C TYR A 177 -2.15 -7.41 9.49
N PRO A 178 -3.06 -8.21 10.08
CA PRO A 178 -3.34 -9.54 9.56
C PRO A 178 -3.91 -9.44 8.14
N PRO A 179 -3.64 -10.42 7.26
CA PRO A 179 -4.21 -10.44 5.92
C PRO A 179 -5.74 -10.41 6.02
N ARG A 180 -6.39 -9.66 5.12
CA ARG A 180 -7.85 -9.69 5.01
C ARG A 180 -8.23 -11.13 4.60
N GLN A 181 -8.90 -11.84 5.50
CA GLN A 181 -9.48 -13.17 5.24
C GLN A 181 -10.60 -13.08 4.22
#